data_AF-A0A5C7JHI9-F1
#
_entry.id   AF-A0A5C7JHI9-F1
#
_cell.length_a   1.000
_cell.length_b   1.000
_cell.length_c   1.000
_cell.angle_alpha   90.00
_cell.angle_beta   90.00
_cell.angle_gamma   90.00
#
_symmetry.space_group_name_H-M   'P 1'
#
loop_
_entity.id
_entity.type
_entity.pdbx_description
1 polymer ?
#
loop_
_entity_poly.entity_id
_entity_poly.type
_entity_poly.pdbx_seq_one_letter_code
_entity_poly.pdbx_strand_id
1 'polypeptide(L)' 'MKAGDKVTMLFHSMGMVSQEELTIIEINETEIVTSETFGSNDEYRKFSRKTGKCLNDTTTFGSYRTLKVN' A
#
# COMPACT_ATOMS: atom_id res chain seq x y z
N MET A 1 1.33 -4.44 13.76
CA MET A 1 1.94 -4.48 12.42
C MET A 1 3.42 -4.77 12.58
N LYS A 2 3.91 -5.81 11.92
CA LYS A 2 5.32 -6.19 11.80
C LYS A 2 5.60 -6.73 10.39
N ALA A 3 6.86 -6.85 10.00
CA ALA A 3 7.23 -7.53 8.76
C ALA A 3 6.67 -8.96 8.74
N GLY A 4 6.15 -9.37 7.58
CA GLY A 4 5.42 -10.62 7.36
C GLY A 4 3.91 -10.55 7.60
N ASP A 5 3.39 -9.50 8.25
CA ASP A 5 1.94 -9.33 8.39
C ASP A 5 1.31 -8.98 7.03
N LYS A 6 0.10 -9.48 6.80
CA LYS A 6 -0.74 -9.02 5.70
C LYS A 6 -1.49 -7.74 6.07
N VAL A 7 -1.60 -6.82 5.13
CA VAL A 7 -2.36 -5.57 5.26
C VAL A 7 -3.26 -5.36 4.07
N THR A 8 -4.38 -4.67 4.29
CA THR A 8 -5.29 -4.30 3.21
C THR A 8 -4.92 -2.92 2.67
N MET A 9 -4.57 -2.87 1.39
CA MET A 9 -4.51 -1.65 0.60
C MET A 9 -5.88 -1.36 0.00
N LEU A 10 -6.25 -0.07 0.00
CA LEU A 10 -7.39 0.46 -0.71
C LEU A 10 -6.90 1.21 -1.94
N PHE A 11 -7.33 0.80 -3.13
CA PHE A 11 -7.12 1.56 -4.36
C PHE A 11 -8.40 2.33 -4.69
N HIS A 12 -8.31 3.66 -4.69
CA HIS A 12 -9.42 4.57 -4.95
C HIS A 12 -9.31 5.07 -6.39
N SER A 13 -10.36 4.87 -7.20
CA SER A 13 -10.41 5.37 -8.57
C SER A 13 -11.86 5.65 -8.99
N MET A 14 -12.14 6.84 -9.51
CA MET A 14 -13.45 7.22 -10.10
C MET A 14 -14.68 6.84 -9.24
N GLY A 15 -14.61 7.08 -7.93
CA GLY A 15 -15.71 6.77 -6.99
C GLY A 15 -15.83 5.29 -6.61
N MET A 16 -14.94 4.44 -7.11
CA MET A 16 -14.81 3.03 -6.73
C MET A 16 -13.62 2.83 -5.79
N VAL A 17 -13.74 1.85 -4.90
CA VAL A 17 -12.67 1.43 -4.00
C VAL A 17 -12.47 -0.08 -4.13
N SER A 18 -11.29 -0.48 -4.58
CA SER A 18 -10.83 -1.87 -4.57
C SER A 18 -10.05 -2.15 -3.28
N GLN A 19 -10.12 -3.39 -2.78
CA GLN A 19 -9.32 -3.84 -1.64
C GLN A 19 -8.36 -4.93 -2.10
N GLU A 20 -7.09 -4.75 -1.78
CA GLU A 20 -6.00 -5.65 -2.18
C GLU A 20 -5.17 -6.01 -0.96
N GLU A 21 -4.70 -7.26 -0.88
CA GLU A 21 -3.81 -7.69 0.21
C GLU A 21 -2.35 -7.48 -0.19
N LEU A 22 -1.59 -6.84 0.69
CA LEU A 22 -0.15 -6.67 0.56
C LEU A 22 0.57 -7.32 1.75
N THR A 23 1.81 -7.74 1.54
CA THR A 23 2.65 -8.24 2.63
C THR A 23 3.61 -7.14 3.07
N ILE A 24 3.67 -6.87 4.38
CA ILE A 24 4.67 -5.95 4.93
C ILE A 24 6.04 -6.60 4.84
N ILE A 25 7.00 -5.92 4.24
CA ILE A 25 8.40 -6.38 4.19
C ILE A 25 9.29 -5.60 5.17
N GLU A 26 8.95 -4.34 5.45
CA GLU A 26 9.73 -3.47 6.33
C GLU A 26 8.82 -2.43 6.99
N ILE A 27 9.12 -2.07 8.25
CA ILE A 27 8.45 -0.98 8.96
C ILE A 27 9.50 -0.12 9.62
N ASN A 28 9.50 1.16 9.24
CA ASN A 28 10.40 2.16 9.78
C ASN A 28 9.61 3.15 10.67
N GLU A 29 10.29 4.16 11.21
CA GLU A 29 9.66 5.16 12.07
C GLU A 29 8.55 5.93 11.33
N THR A 30 8.75 6.21 10.04
CA THR A 30 7.88 7.07 9.23
C THR A 30 7.10 6.32 8.16
N GLU A 31 7.52 5.11 7.80
CA GLU A 31 7.06 4.40 6.61
C GLU A 31 6.78 2.92 6.86
N ILE A 32 5.88 2.36 6.06
CA ILE A 32 5.60 0.93 5.94
C ILE A 32 5.89 0.55 4.49
N VAL A 33 6.80 -0.38 4.28
CA VAL A 33 7.12 -0.91 2.95
C VAL A 33 6.42 -2.25 2.79
N THR A 34 5.71 -2.40 1.68
CA THR A 34 4.99 -3.63 1.34
C THR A 34 5.39 -4.12 -0.03
N SER A 35 5.33 -5.42 -0.26
CA SER A 35 5.41 -6.00 -1.59
C SER A 35 4.03 -6.44 -2.09
N GLU A 36 3.80 -6.24 -3.38
CA GLU A 36 2.79 -6.97 -4.15
C GLU A 36 3.52 -7.90 -5.12
N THR A 37 3.20 -9.18 -5.09
CA THR A 37 3.70 -10.13 -6.09
C THR A 37 2.67 -10.21 -7.21
N PHE A 38 2.94 -9.55 -8.34
CA PHE A 38 2.14 -9.68 -9.56
C PHE A 38 2.97 -10.38 -10.64
N GLY A 39 2.84 -11.71 -10.73
CA GLY A 39 3.64 -12.52 -11.63
C GLY A 39 5.12 -12.54 -11.24
N SER A 40 6.01 -12.18 -12.16
CA SER A 40 7.48 -12.21 -11.97
C SER A 40 8.09 -10.88 -11.51
N ASN A 41 7.26 -9.85 -11.28
CA ASN A 41 7.72 -8.54 -10.84
C ASN A 41 7.26 -8.30 -9.40
N ASP A 42 8.24 -8.08 -8.51
CA ASP A 42 7.97 -7.58 -7.18
C ASP A 42 7.84 -6.05 -7.26
N GLU A 43 6.62 -5.54 -7.07
CA GLU A 43 6.39 -4.12 -6.88
C GLU A 43 6.42 -3.76 -5.41
N TYR A 44 7.30 -2.83 -5.05
CA TYR A 44 7.39 -2.29 -3.70
C TYR A 44 6.59 -1.00 -3.58
N ARG A 45 5.72 -0.96 -2.57
CA ARG A 45 4.95 0.24 -2.21
C ARG A 45 5.34 0.74 -0.84
N LYS A 46 5.46 2.05 -0.73
CA LYS A 46 5.81 2.74 0.51
C LYS A 46 4.61 3.52 0.98
N PHE A 47 4.22 3.31 2.23
CA PHE A 47 3.08 4.00 2.84
C PHE A 47 3.54 4.80 4.04
N SER A 48 2.99 6.01 4.20
CA SER A 48 3.18 6.81 5.39
C SER A 48 2.58 6.09 6.59
N ARG A 49 3.39 5.82 7.62
CA ARG A 49 2.91 5.22 8.86
C ARG A 49 1.91 6.12 9.61
N LYS A 50 2.03 7.44 9.45
CA LYS A 50 1.17 8.43 10.09
C LYS A 50 -0.21 8.56 9.42
N THR A 51 -0.25 8.50 8.09
CA THR A 51 -1.47 8.83 7.32
C THR A 51 -2.04 7.67 6.52
N GLY A 52 -1.30 6.55 6.43
CA GLY A 52 -1.64 5.41 5.59
C GLY A 52 -1.53 5.67 4.08
N LYS A 53 -1.20 6.89 3.62
CA LYS A 53 -1.12 7.23 2.19
C LYS A 53 0.10 6.62 1.52
N CYS A 54 -0.06 6.16 0.28
CA CYS A 54 1.05 5.73 -0.56
C CYS A 54 1.94 6.94 -0.91
N LEU A 55 3.25 6.80 -0.68
CA LEU A 55 4.25 7.85 -0.88
C LEU A 55 4.85 7.81 -2.29
N ASN A 56 4.88 6.62 -2.90
CA ASN A 56 5.35 6.40 -4.27
C ASN A 56 4.17 6.04 -5.19
N ASP A 57 3.06 6.76 -5.06
CA ASP A 57 1.87 6.49 -5.86
C ASP A 57 2.03 7.01 -7.29
N THR A 58 2.06 6.08 -8.25
CA THR A 58 2.20 6.35 -9.69
C THR A 58 0.87 6.20 -10.43
N THR A 59 -0.26 6.21 -9.70
CA THR A 59 -1.58 6.07 -10.32
C THR A 59 -2.00 7.30 -11.11
N THR A 60 -2.80 7.08 -12.15
CA THR A 60 -3.27 8.13 -13.05
C THR A 60 -4.64 8.67 -12.64
N PHE A 61 -5.00 9.85 -13.16
CA PHE A 61 -6.35 10.41 -13.11
C PHE A 61 -6.96 10.59 -11.70
N GLY A 62 -6.19 11.13 -10.75
CA GLY A 62 -6.70 11.43 -9.40
C GLY A 62 -6.99 10.20 -8.55
N SER A 63 -6.61 9.02 -9.04
CA SER A 63 -6.62 7.79 -8.25
C SER A 63 -5.54 7.85 -7.18
N TYR A 64 -5.70 7.09 -6.10
CA TYR A 64 -4.69 7.00 -5.06
C TYR A 64 -4.83 5.72 -4.22
N ARG A 65 -3.77 5.36 -3.51
CA ARG A 65 -3.69 4.18 -2.66
C ARG A 65 -3.49 4.56 -1.20
N THR A 66 -4.15 3.83 -0.31
CA THR A 66 -4.00 3.97 1.14
C THR A 66 -4.01 2.62 1.82
N LEU A 67 -3.28 2.46 2.92
CA LEU A 67 -3.50 1.34 3.83
C LEU A 67 -4.76 1.56 4.64
N LYS A 68 -5.55 0.50 4.79
CA LYS A 68 -6.67 0.46 5.73
C LYS A 68 -6.09 0.37 7.14
N VAL A 69 -6.07 1.50 7.85
CA VAL A 69 -5.67 1.57 9.25
C VAL A 69 -6.92 1.27 10.08
N ASN A 70 -6.93 0.11 10.74
CA ASN A 70 -7.95 -0.23 11.74
C ASN A 70 -7.53 0.31 13.12
#